data_AF-A0A2G2MBX5-F1
#
_entry.id   AF-A0A2G2MBX5-F1
#
_cell.length_a   1.000
_cell.length_b   1.000
_cell.length_c   1.000
_cell.angle_alpha   90.00
_cell.angle_beta   90.00
_cell.angle_gamma   90.00
#
_symmetry.space_group_name_H-M   'P 1'
#
loop_
_entity.id
_entity.type
_entity.pdbx_description
1 polymer ?
#
loop_
_entity_poly.entity_id
_entity_poly.type
_entity_poly.pdbx_seq_one_letter_code
_entity_poly.pdbx_strand_id
1 'polypeptide(L)' 'MNQQQELIYQDLQTRYKKSTLSKREMAHELSISYSTIDGYIAKGYGVPAYIKNGTAKNAKILFPIIAVAEFLSMTIKTA' A
#
# COMPACT_ATOMS: atom_id res chain seq x y z
N MET A 1 -6.90 -12.83 10.66
CA MET A 1 -7.16 -11.99 9.47
C MET A 1 -8.67 -11.78 9.39
N ASN A 2 -9.14 -10.56 9.14
CA ASN A 2 -10.57 -10.29 8.96
C ASN A 2 -11.02 -10.75 7.56
N GLN A 3 -12.26 -11.21 7.40
CA GLN A 3 -12.81 -11.65 6.11
C GLN A 3 -12.61 -10.62 4.98
N GLN A 4 -12.74 -9.32 5.29
CA GLN A 4 -12.50 -8.24 4.34
C GLN A 4 -11.02 -8.11 3.92
N GLN A 5 -10.10 -8.27 4.87
CA GLN A 5 -8.66 -8.24 4.60
C GLN A 5 -8.27 -9.41 3.68
N GLU A 6 -8.87 -10.58 3.88
CA GLU A 6 -8.61 -11.77 3.07
C GLU A 6 -9.08 -11.59 1.62
N LEU A 7 -10.29 -11.02 1.42
CA LEU A 7 -10.82 -10.68 0.09
C LEU A 7 -9.93 -9.68 -0.65
N ILE A 8 -9.52 -8.60 0.03
CA ILE A 8 -8.64 -7.57 -0.54
C ILE A 8 -7.26 -8.17 -0.85
N TYR A 9 -6.74 -9.01 0.04
CA TYR A 9 -5.47 -9.70 -0.17
C TYR A 9 -5.54 -10.63 -1.39
N GLN A 10 -6.60 -11.41 -1.53
CA GLN A 10 -6.80 -12.32 -2.64
C GLN A 10 -6.96 -11.57 -3.98
N ASP A 11 -7.68 -10.45 -3.99
CA ASP A 11 -7.85 -9.60 -5.17
C ASP A 11 -6.52 -8.97 -5.61
N LEU A 12 -5.80 -8.34 -4.68
CA LEU A 12 -4.50 -7.73 -4.96
C LEU A 12 -3.45 -8.78 -5.38
N GLN A 13 -3.45 -9.95 -4.73
CA GLN A 13 -2.57 -11.06 -5.09
C GLN A 13 -2.88 -11.59 -6.50
N THR A 14 -4.16 -11.66 -6.87
CA THR A 14 -4.59 -12.13 -8.19
C THR A 14 -4.26 -11.12 -9.29
N ARG A 15 -4.50 -9.82 -9.05
CA ARG A 15 -4.22 -8.72 -9.99
C ARG A 15 -2.72 -8.54 -10.25
N TYR A 16 -1.93 -8.48 -9.19
CA TYR A 16 -0.52 -8.15 -9.32
C TYR A 16 0.38 -9.36 -9.44
N LYS A 17 -0.08 -10.57 -9.05
CA LYS A 17 0.71 -11.81 -8.94
C LYS A 17 2.04 -11.61 -8.20
N LYS A 18 2.12 -10.58 -7.36
CA LYS A 18 3.32 -10.14 -6.64
C LYS A 18 2.96 -9.90 -5.18
N SER A 19 3.86 -10.30 -4.30
CA SER A 19 3.71 -10.12 -2.85
C SER A 19 3.99 -8.68 -2.37
N THR A 20 4.43 -7.80 -3.27
CA THR A 20 4.76 -6.40 -2.97
C THR A 20 4.38 -5.48 -4.12
N LEU A 21 3.73 -4.37 -3.80
CA LEU A 21 3.36 -3.28 -4.69
C LEU A 21 4.40 -2.16 -4.61
N SER A 22 4.74 -1.55 -5.72
CA SER A 22 5.52 -0.32 -5.70
C SER A 22 4.63 0.86 -5.31
N LYS A 23 5.23 1.96 -4.84
CA LYS A 23 4.53 3.25 -4.69
C LYS A 23 3.73 3.66 -5.93
N ARG A 24 4.17 3.23 -7.11
CA ARG A 24 3.45 3.49 -8.35
C ARG A 24 2.13 2.73 -8.49
N GLU A 25 2.21 1.43 -8.26
CA GLU A 25 1.07 0.50 -8.36
C GLU A 25 0.05 0.80 -7.26
N MET A 26 0.52 1.10 -6.05
CA MET A 26 -0.35 1.44 -4.94
C MET A 26 -1.10 2.77 -5.15
N ALA A 27 -0.43 3.79 -5.71
CA ALA A 27 -1.08 5.05 -6.08
C ALA A 27 -2.15 4.84 -7.15
N HIS A 28 -1.88 3.95 -8.12
CA HIS A 28 -2.84 3.61 -9.15
C HIS A 28 -4.09 2.90 -8.58
N GLU A 29 -3.92 1.92 -7.69
CA GLU A 29 -5.06 1.21 -7.07
C GLU A 29 -5.91 2.12 -6.18
N LEU A 30 -5.26 2.97 -5.40
CA LEU A 30 -5.96 3.93 -4.54
C LEU A 30 -6.46 5.15 -5.33
N SER A 31 -6.18 5.23 -6.64
CA SER A 31 -6.46 6.37 -7.49
C SER A 31 -5.98 7.70 -6.88
N ILE A 32 -4.83 7.67 -6.19
CA ILE A 32 -4.19 8.84 -5.58
C ILE A 32 -2.91 9.23 -6.32
N SER A 33 -2.48 10.47 -6.18
CA SER A 33 -1.24 10.96 -6.79
C SER A 33 -0.01 10.41 -6.06
N TYR A 34 1.09 10.20 -6.80
CA TYR A 34 2.39 9.83 -6.21
C TYR A 34 2.83 10.85 -5.14
N SER A 35 2.54 12.13 -5.33
CA SER A 35 2.82 13.20 -4.36
C SER A 35 2.04 13.03 -3.07
N THR A 36 0.82 12.49 -3.12
CA THR A 36 0.01 12.20 -1.93
C THR A 36 0.65 11.07 -1.12
N ILE A 37 1.12 10.02 -1.80
CA ILE A 37 1.88 8.94 -1.15
C ILE A 37 3.19 9.47 -0.57
N ASP A 38 3.94 10.29 -1.31
CA ASP A 38 5.17 10.90 -0.82
C ASP A 38 4.92 11.75 0.43
N GLY A 39 3.82 12.51 0.43
CA GLY A 39 3.34 13.26 1.59
C GLY A 39 2.98 12.38 2.79
N TYR A 40 2.32 11.24 2.60
CA TYR A 40 2.01 10.30 3.69
C TYR A 40 3.26 9.63 4.26
N ILE A 41 4.21 9.29 3.39
CA ILE A 41 5.51 8.74 3.80
C ILE A 41 6.32 9.78 4.57
N ALA A 42 6.33 11.03 4.10
CA ALA A 42 6.99 12.14 4.79
C ALA A 42 6.34 12.46 6.14
N LYS A 43 5.02 12.34 6.24
CA LYS A 43 4.26 12.54 7.48
C LYS A 43 4.32 11.34 8.42
N GLY A 44 4.74 10.16 7.95
CA GLY A 44 4.75 8.93 8.73
C GLY A 44 3.36 8.40 9.12
N TYR A 45 2.30 8.91 8.48
CA TYR A 45 0.91 8.58 8.79
C TYR A 45 0.07 8.48 7.50
N GLY A 46 -0.86 7.51 7.45
CA GLY A 46 -1.72 7.27 6.28
C GLY A 46 -1.10 6.39 5.20
N VAL A 47 -0.01 5.69 5.49
CA VAL A 47 0.57 4.66 4.62
C VAL A 47 0.72 3.32 5.35
N PRO A 48 0.42 2.20 4.68
CA PRO A 48 0.71 0.87 5.17
C PRO A 48 2.20 0.66 5.35
N ALA A 49 2.58 -0.35 6.14
CA ALA A 49 3.97 -0.73 6.34
C ALA A 49 4.70 -0.84 4.99
N TYR A 50 5.79 -0.10 4.85
CA TYR A 50 6.55 -0.02 3.62
C TYR A 50 8.02 -0.31 3.87
N ILE A 51 8.62 -0.96 2.89
CA ILE A 51 10.04 -1.28 2.88
C ILE A 51 10.70 -0.29 1.93
N LYS A 52 11.50 0.61 2.48
CA LYS A 52 12.33 1.51 1.68
C LYS A 52 13.59 0.76 1.27
N ASN A 53 13.61 0.30 0.02
CA ASN A 53 14.77 -0.35 -0.57
C ASN A 53 15.70 0.72 -1.20
N GLY A 54 16.65 1.19 -0.39
CA GLY A 54 17.73 2.09 -0.77
C GLY A 54 17.81 3.40 0.04
N THR A 55 19.01 3.94 0.16
CA THR A 55 19.30 5.19 0.88
C THR A 55 19.15 6.44 0.01
N ALA A 56 18.85 6.28 -1.30
CA ALA A 56 18.76 7.37 -2.25
C ALA A 56 17.45 8.17 -2.15
N LYS A 57 17.46 9.44 -2.63
CA LYS A 57 16.25 10.28 -2.80
C LYS A 57 15.14 9.62 -3.65
N ASN A 58 15.50 8.63 -4.49
CA ASN A 58 14.59 7.82 -5.31
C ASN A 58 14.51 6.35 -4.86
N ALA A 59 14.71 6.07 -3.57
CA ALA A 59 14.61 4.72 -3.03
C ALA A 59 13.29 4.05 -3.46
N LYS A 60 13.38 2.77 -3.81
CA LYS A 60 12.19 1.99 -4.20
C LYS A 60 11.41 1.70 -2.93
N ILE A 61 10.18 2.20 -2.88
CA ILE A 61 9.27 1.95 -1.77
C ILE A 61 8.38 0.78 -2.18
N LEU A 62 8.51 -0.31 -1.43
CA LEU A 62 7.79 -1.55 -1.62
C LEU A 62 6.78 -1.69 -0.50
N PHE A 63 5.52 -1.87 -0.87
CA PHE A 63 4.40 -2.06 0.02
C PHE A 63 3.98 -3.53 -0.04
N PRO A 64 4.14 -4.31 1.03
CA PRO A 64 3.64 -5.68 1.08
C PRO A 64 2.12 -5.68 0.92
N ILE A 65 1.57 -6.57 0.07
CA ILE A 65 0.11 -6.65 -0.11
C ILE A 65 -0.64 -6.92 1.19
N ILE A 66 -0.03 -7.64 2.14
CA ILE A 66 -0.62 -7.88 3.45
C ILE A 66 -0.82 -6.58 4.25
N ALA A 67 0.15 -5.66 4.18
CA ALA A 67 0.07 -4.37 4.85
C ALA A 67 -0.95 -3.45 4.15
N VAL A 68 -1.00 -3.48 2.82
CA VAL A 68 -2.00 -2.74 2.04
C VAL A 68 -3.42 -3.23 2.32
N ALA A 69 -3.62 -4.55 2.37
CA ALA A 69 -4.91 -5.17 2.69
C ALA A 69 -5.37 -4.83 4.11
N GLU A 70 -4.45 -4.83 5.08
CA GLU A 70 -4.73 -4.41 6.45
C GLU A 70 -5.14 -2.93 6.51
N PHE A 71 -4.40 -2.05 5.84
CA PHE A 71 -4.67 -0.62 5.80
C PHE A 71 -6.00 -0.28 5.10
N LEU A 72 -6.31 -0.95 3.99
CA LEU A 72 -7.60 -0.83 3.31
C LEU A 72 -8.74 -1.32 4.20
N SER A 73 -8.55 -2.45 4.89
CA SER A 73 -9.54 -2.98 5.84
C SER A 73 -9.80 -2.03 7.01
N MET A 74 -8.79 -1.26 7.45
CA MET A 74 -8.95 -0.23 8.49
C MET A 74 -9.65 1.02 7.95
N THR A 75 -9.30 1.48 6.75
CA THR A 75 -9.88 2.69 6.14
C THR A 75 -11.38 2.54 5.89
N ILE A 76 -11.84 1.36 5.46
CA ILE A 76 -13.27 1.09 5.19
C ILE A 76 -14.14 1.14 6.46
N LYS A 77 -13.56 0.99 7.67
CA LYS A 77 -14.30 1.10 8.93
C LYS A 77 -14.63 2.54 9.34
N THR A 78 -14.18 3.53 8.57
CA THR A 78 -14.45 4.95 8.83
C THR A 78 -15.56 5.45 7.91
N ALA A 79 -16.81 5.11 8.26
CA ALA A 79 -18.02 5.71 7.69
C ALA A 79 -19.06 5.89 8.80
#